data_AF-A0A5C6DV24-F1
#
_entry.id   AF-A0A5C6DV24-F1
#
_cell.length_a   1.000
_cell.length_b   1.000
_cell.length_c   1.000
_cell.angle_alpha   90.00
_cell.angle_beta   90.00
_cell.angle_gamma   90.00
#
_symmetry.space_group_name_H-M   'P 1'
#
loop_
_entity.id
_entity.type
_entity.pdbx_description
1 polymer ?
#
loop_
_entity_poly.entity_id
_entity_poly.type
_entity_poly.pdbx_seq_one_letter_code
_entity_poly.pdbx_strand_id
1 'polypeptide(L)'
;MKKFVSPATVTAVIVLTLAAYSEAKADTKHLEIRSSKQCPDGLVIQTQTADGMIEVDVFANASAITNAGQLYKDGAAISANLTIATAKEKIASVNLYGRPDGDGVRYSFQIAESAAQTSSLHLHAGLYEKNGFQTLGGTVKMQVILGEFATEKTDNPEEK
;
A
#
# COMPACT_ATOMS: atom_id res chain seq x y z
N MET A 1 35.92 1.09 74.94
CA MET A 1 36.28 0.13 73.88
C MET A 1 34.99 -0.36 73.21
N LYS A 2 34.60 0.21 72.06
CA LYS A 2 33.42 -0.23 71.29
C LYS A 2 33.92 -0.97 70.03
N LYS A 3 33.46 -2.21 69.87
CA LYS A 3 33.86 -3.13 68.79
C LYS A 3 33.27 -2.68 67.44
N PHE A 4 34.12 -2.59 66.43
CA PHE A 4 33.74 -2.50 65.02
C PHE A 4 33.37 -3.91 64.52
N VAL A 5 32.23 -4.04 63.84
CA VAL A 5 31.86 -5.26 63.09
C VAL A 5 31.68 -4.86 61.63
N SER A 6 32.33 -5.65 60.78
CA SER A 6 32.57 -5.47 59.34
C SER A 6 31.28 -5.40 58.50
N PRO A 7 31.25 -4.65 57.38
CA PRO A 7 30.17 -4.74 56.43
C PRO A 7 30.30 -6.02 55.59
N ALA A 8 29.18 -6.72 55.41
CA ALA A 8 29.05 -7.85 54.51
C ALA A 8 29.03 -7.35 53.06
N THR A 9 29.95 -7.87 52.24
CA THR A 9 30.01 -7.65 50.80
C THR A 9 28.81 -8.34 50.14
N VAL A 10 27.85 -7.55 49.64
CA VAL A 10 26.72 -8.05 48.84
C VAL A 10 27.14 -8.06 47.38
N THR A 11 27.44 -9.25 46.86
CA THR A 11 27.72 -9.46 45.43
C THR A 11 26.39 -9.44 44.66
N ALA A 12 26.08 -8.32 44.01
CA ALA A 12 24.96 -8.22 43.09
C ALA A 12 25.31 -8.93 41.78
N VAL A 13 24.70 -10.09 41.54
CA VAL A 13 24.74 -10.76 40.23
C VAL A 13 23.72 -10.08 39.33
N ILE A 14 24.18 -9.17 38.47
CA ILE A 14 23.35 -8.58 37.41
C ILE A 14 23.23 -9.61 36.30
N VAL A 15 22.10 -10.32 36.25
CA VAL A 15 21.71 -11.13 35.11
C VAL A 15 21.21 -10.17 34.03
N LEU A 16 22.08 -9.79 33.08
CA LEU A 16 21.65 -9.17 31.83
C LEU A 16 20.90 -10.23 31.01
N THR A 17 19.57 -10.23 31.11
CA THR A 17 18.72 -10.87 30.10
C THR A 17 18.85 -10.07 28.81
N LEU A 18 19.69 -10.54 27.89
CA LEU A 18 19.57 -10.17 26.48
C LEU A 18 18.19 -10.65 26.02
N ALA A 19 17.23 -9.73 25.96
CA ALA A 19 16.03 -9.93 25.16
C ALA A 19 16.51 -10.10 23.72
N ALA A 20 16.55 -11.35 23.27
CA ALA A 20 16.70 -11.67 21.86
C ALA A 20 15.53 -10.99 21.15
N TYR A 21 15.81 -9.86 20.50
CA TYR A 21 14.96 -9.29 19.47
C TYR A 21 14.83 -10.36 18.39
N SER A 22 13.83 -11.22 18.48
CA SER A 22 13.37 -11.92 17.28
C SER A 22 12.83 -10.82 16.39
N GLU A 23 13.52 -10.55 15.28
CA GLU A 23 12.98 -9.74 14.20
C GLU A 23 11.65 -10.39 13.78
N ALA A 24 10.55 -9.93 14.35
CA ALA A 24 9.23 -10.19 13.83
C ALA A 24 9.22 -9.53 12.46
N LYS A 25 9.52 -10.32 11.42
CA LYS A 25 9.50 -9.86 10.04
C LYS A 25 8.07 -9.37 9.78
N ALA A 26 7.93 -8.05 9.70
CA ALA A 26 6.67 -7.41 9.37
C ALA A 26 6.16 -8.00 8.05
N ASP A 27 5.05 -8.72 8.11
CA ASP A 27 4.50 -9.43 6.96
C ASP A 27 3.91 -8.40 5.99
N THR A 28 4.62 -8.13 4.89
CA THR A 28 4.13 -7.23 3.84
C THR A 28 3.27 -8.03 2.89
N LYS A 29 1.99 -7.69 2.80
CA LYS A 29 1.09 -8.35 1.85
C LYS A 29 1.32 -7.79 0.45
N HIS A 30 1.55 -8.69 -0.49
CA HIS A 30 1.65 -8.38 -1.91
C HIS A 30 0.40 -8.89 -2.62
N LEU A 31 -0.28 -8.00 -3.35
CA LEU A 31 -1.48 -8.32 -4.12
C LEU A 31 -1.25 -7.93 -5.58
N GLU A 32 -1.60 -8.83 -6.49
CA GLU A 32 -1.66 -8.55 -7.91
C GLU A 32 -3.12 -8.47 -8.35
N ILE A 33 -3.49 -7.41 -9.05
CA ILE A 33 -4.86 -7.12 -9.47
C ILE A 33 -4.89 -7.10 -10.99
N ARG A 34 -5.70 -8.00 -11.56
CA ARG A 34 -5.86 -8.13 -13.01
C ARG A 34 -7.25 -7.77 -13.50
N SER A 35 -8.22 -7.55 -12.60
CA SER A 35 -9.54 -7.08 -13.02
C SER A 35 -10.24 -6.30 -11.93
N SER A 36 -11.25 -5.54 -12.32
CA SER A 36 -12.11 -4.75 -11.43
C SER A 36 -12.79 -5.64 -10.37
N LYS A 37 -13.12 -6.88 -10.72
CA LYS A 37 -13.76 -7.88 -9.85
C LYS A 37 -12.84 -8.47 -8.77
N GLN A 38 -11.52 -8.27 -8.89
CA GLN A 38 -10.51 -8.79 -7.96
C GLN A 38 -10.00 -7.73 -6.98
N CYS A 39 -10.58 -6.53 -6.99
CA CYS A 39 -10.16 -5.48 -6.10
C CYS A 39 -10.51 -5.84 -4.64
N PRO A 40 -9.59 -5.67 -3.67
CA PRO A 40 -9.91 -5.81 -2.26
C PRO A 40 -10.89 -4.72 -1.81
N ASP A 41 -11.51 -4.93 -0.65
CA ASP A 41 -12.35 -3.91 -0.01
C ASP A 41 -11.57 -2.58 0.14
N GLY A 42 -12.25 -1.49 -0.23
CA GLY A 42 -11.65 -0.15 -0.23
C GLY A 42 -10.86 0.20 -1.49
N LEU A 43 -10.77 -0.68 -2.49
CA LEU A 43 -10.21 -0.34 -3.79
C LEU A 43 -11.27 -0.44 -4.88
N VAL A 44 -11.41 0.61 -5.68
CA VAL A 44 -12.28 0.63 -6.86
C VAL A 44 -11.45 1.15 -8.03
N ILE A 45 -11.48 0.41 -9.14
CA ILE A 45 -10.82 0.77 -10.39
C ILE A 45 -11.88 0.80 -11.47
N GLN A 46 -12.03 1.95 -12.13
CA GLN A 46 -12.92 2.15 -13.26
C GLN A 46 -12.08 2.56 -14.46
N THR A 47 -12.43 2.02 -15.62
CA THR A 47 -11.81 2.39 -16.89
C THR A 47 -12.87 2.77 -17.90
N GLN A 48 -12.52 3.74 -18.75
CA GLN A 48 -13.28 4.07 -19.94
C GLN A 48 -12.33 4.41 -21.07
N THR A 49 -12.73 4.08 -22.30
CA THR A 49 -11.94 4.37 -23.49
C THR A 49 -12.53 5.57 -24.22
N ALA A 50 -11.73 6.62 -24.40
CA ALA A 50 -12.11 7.83 -25.13
C ALA A 50 -10.91 8.30 -25.96
N ASP A 51 -11.16 8.67 -27.23
CA ASP A 51 -10.16 9.25 -28.13
C ASP A 51 -8.84 8.44 -28.26
N GLY A 52 -8.94 7.10 -28.25
CA GLY A 52 -7.78 6.20 -28.37
C GLY A 52 -6.91 6.10 -27.10
N MET A 53 -7.38 6.67 -25.99
CA MET A 53 -6.77 6.60 -24.67
C MET A 53 -7.68 5.85 -23.71
N ILE A 54 -7.07 5.19 -22.73
CA ILE A 54 -7.79 4.62 -21.59
C ILE A 54 -7.70 5.62 -20.46
N GLU A 55 -8.84 6.11 -20.01
CA GLU A 55 -8.96 6.84 -18.77
C GLU A 55 -9.10 5.84 -17.63
N VAL A 56 -8.26 6.00 -16.61
CA VAL A 56 -8.26 5.14 -15.43
C VAL A 56 -8.56 6.01 -14.22
N ASP A 57 -9.65 5.70 -13.54
CA ASP A 57 -10.01 6.29 -12.25
C ASP A 57 -9.87 5.24 -11.14
N VAL A 58 -9.05 5.54 -10.16
CA VAL A 58 -8.77 4.66 -9.03
C VAL A 58 -9.15 5.38 -7.75
N PHE A 59 -10.14 4.85 -7.04
CA PHE A 59 -10.42 5.23 -5.66
C PHE A 59 -9.81 4.20 -4.72
N ALA A 60 -9.08 4.67 -3.71
CA ALA A 60 -8.44 3.79 -2.75
C ALA A 60 -8.55 4.34 -1.32
N ASN A 61 -9.15 3.55 -0.43
CA ASN A 61 -9.28 3.79 0.99
C ASN A 61 -8.23 2.95 1.73
N ALA A 62 -7.19 3.63 2.24
CA ALA A 62 -6.07 2.99 2.91
C ALA A 62 -6.51 2.20 4.15
N SER A 63 -7.47 2.71 4.91
CA SER A 63 -7.97 2.09 6.14
C SER A 63 -8.68 0.77 5.85
N ALA A 64 -9.54 0.74 4.83
CA ALA A 64 -10.21 -0.48 4.42
C ALA A 64 -9.21 -1.52 3.87
N ILE A 65 -8.30 -1.11 2.97
CA ILE A 65 -7.31 -2.00 2.35
C ILE A 65 -6.39 -2.66 3.38
N THR A 66 -5.92 -1.88 4.35
CA THR A 66 -5.03 -2.37 5.43
C THR A 66 -5.77 -3.05 6.56
N ASN A 67 -7.11 -3.05 6.55
CA ASN A 67 -7.95 -3.42 7.68
C ASN A 67 -7.55 -2.67 8.96
N ALA A 68 -7.35 -1.37 8.84
CA ALA A 68 -7.04 -0.47 9.95
C ALA A 68 -8.18 -0.56 10.98
N GLY A 69 -7.99 -1.37 12.02
CA GLY A 69 -8.88 -1.35 13.18
C GLY A 69 -8.92 0.04 13.81
N GLN A 70 -9.77 0.23 14.84
CA GLN A 70 -9.95 1.55 15.48
C GLN A 70 -8.65 2.22 15.95
N LEU A 71 -7.60 1.45 16.23
CA LEU A 71 -6.30 1.94 16.68
C LEU A 71 -5.53 2.75 15.63
N TYR A 72 -5.76 2.51 14.33
CA TYR A 72 -5.01 3.15 13.24
C TYR A 72 -5.89 3.93 12.25
N LYS A 73 -7.13 4.23 12.64
CA LYS A 73 -8.12 4.91 11.77
C LYS A 73 -7.62 6.25 11.19
N ASP A 74 -6.77 6.96 11.93
CA ASP A 74 -6.23 8.27 11.53
C ASP A 74 -4.77 8.16 11.01
N GLY A 75 -4.23 6.94 10.94
CA GLY A 75 -2.84 6.65 10.58
C GLY A 75 -2.70 5.91 9.25
N ALA A 76 -3.78 5.64 8.52
CA ALA A 76 -3.69 4.96 7.23
C ALA A 76 -3.42 5.97 6.11
N ALA A 77 -2.45 5.68 5.23
CA ALA A 77 -2.19 6.47 4.04
C ALA A 77 -1.96 5.58 2.81
N ILE A 78 -2.23 6.15 1.64
CA ILE A 78 -2.03 5.49 0.36
C ILE A 78 -1.20 6.36 -0.59
N SER A 79 -0.30 5.72 -1.33
CA SER A 79 0.45 6.32 -2.42
C SER A 79 0.36 5.48 -3.70
N ALA A 80 0.58 6.13 -4.83
CA ALA A 80 0.44 5.53 -6.15
C ALA A 80 1.65 5.87 -7.04
N ASN A 81 2.17 4.88 -7.74
CA ASN A 81 3.22 5.03 -8.73
C ASN A 81 2.84 4.27 -10.01
N LEU A 82 2.80 4.97 -11.14
CA LEU A 82 2.57 4.40 -12.44
C LEU A 82 3.92 4.04 -13.09
N THR A 83 4.11 2.74 -13.35
CA THR A 83 5.24 2.25 -14.15
C THR A 83 4.78 2.12 -15.60
N ILE A 84 5.42 2.88 -16.48
CA ILE A 84 5.21 2.80 -17.93
C ILE A 84 6.37 2.02 -18.54
N ALA A 85 6.08 0.96 -19.27
CA ALA A 85 7.10 0.12 -19.89
C ALA A 85 6.74 -0.21 -21.35
N THR A 86 7.69 -0.85 -22.02
CA THR A 86 7.46 -1.61 -23.25
C THR A 86 7.70 -3.09 -22.95
N ALA A 87 7.57 -3.95 -23.98
CA ALA A 87 7.97 -5.35 -23.87
C ALA A 87 9.47 -5.58 -23.56
N LYS A 88 10.32 -4.55 -23.71
CA LYS A 88 11.79 -4.68 -23.55
C LYS A 88 12.34 -3.98 -22.32
N GLU A 89 11.74 -2.87 -21.91
CA GLU A 89 12.31 -2.02 -20.86
C GLU A 89 11.26 -1.12 -20.19
N LYS A 90 11.59 -0.65 -18.98
CA LYS A 90 10.84 0.39 -18.28
C LYS A 90 11.18 1.75 -18.90
N ILE A 91 10.17 2.45 -19.41
CA ILE A 91 10.31 3.79 -19.98
C ILE A 91 10.30 4.84 -18.87
N ALA A 92 9.33 4.76 -17.96
CA ALA A 92 9.12 5.77 -16.94
C ALA A 92 8.53 5.19 -15.65
N SER A 93 8.70 5.93 -14.56
CA SER A 93 8.02 5.69 -13.29
C SER A 93 7.55 7.04 -12.76
N VAL A 94 6.24 7.19 -12.60
CA VAL A 94 5.59 8.46 -12.31
C VAL A 94 4.83 8.33 -11.00
N ASN A 95 5.17 9.15 -10.00
CA ASN A 95 4.35 9.25 -8.80
C ASN A 95 3.06 9.99 -9.15
N LEU A 96 1.91 9.40 -8.85
CA LEU A 96 0.62 10.02 -9.11
C LEU A 96 0.21 10.85 -7.89
N TYR A 97 -0.22 12.08 -8.14
CA TYR A 97 -0.82 12.92 -7.11
C TYR A 97 -2.30 12.57 -6.98
N GLY A 98 -2.66 12.06 -5.81
CA GLY A 98 -4.04 11.75 -5.48
C GLY A 98 -4.80 12.96 -4.95
N ARG A 99 -6.10 13.02 -5.22
CA ARG A 99 -7.01 14.00 -4.63
C ARG A 99 -7.77 13.33 -3.47
N PRO A 100 -7.84 13.94 -2.28
CA PRO A 100 -8.71 13.44 -1.22
C PRO A 100 -10.15 13.34 -1.71
N ASP A 101 -10.81 12.22 -1.42
CA ASP A 101 -12.21 11.97 -1.79
C ASP A 101 -12.88 11.16 -0.67
N GLY A 102 -13.72 11.81 0.14
CA GLY A 102 -14.31 11.19 1.33
C GLY A 102 -13.25 10.66 2.30
N ASP A 103 -13.26 9.35 2.54
CA ASP A 103 -12.34 8.62 3.42
C ASP A 103 -11.15 7.98 2.67
N GLY A 104 -11.03 8.25 1.37
CA GLY A 104 -9.99 7.72 0.52
C GLY A 104 -9.29 8.78 -0.33
N VAL A 105 -8.55 8.29 -1.31
CA VAL A 105 -7.81 9.10 -2.28
C VAL A 105 -8.15 8.61 -3.67
N ARG A 106 -8.44 9.56 -4.57
CA ARG A 106 -8.72 9.30 -5.97
C ARG A 106 -7.51 9.68 -6.83
N TYR A 107 -7.10 8.76 -7.70
CA TYR A 107 -6.07 8.95 -8.72
C TYR A 107 -6.72 8.83 -10.09
N SER A 108 -6.49 9.82 -10.95
CA SER A 108 -7.02 9.80 -12.32
C SER A 108 -5.86 10.05 -13.29
N PHE A 109 -5.74 9.21 -14.31
CA PHE A 109 -4.73 9.37 -15.36
C PHE A 109 -5.23 8.77 -16.67
N GLN A 110 -4.56 9.12 -17.76
CA GLN A 110 -4.81 8.57 -19.08
C GLN A 110 -3.57 7.84 -19.58
N ILE A 111 -3.77 6.72 -20.26
CA ILE A 111 -2.68 5.94 -20.86
C ILE A 111 -3.13 5.39 -22.21
N ALA A 112 -2.24 5.40 -23.20
CA ALA A 112 -2.52 4.80 -24.49
C ALA A 112 -2.71 3.28 -24.34
N GLU A 113 -3.63 2.70 -25.10
CA GLU A 113 -3.94 1.26 -25.02
C GLU A 113 -2.70 0.38 -25.21
N SER A 114 -1.85 0.72 -26.17
CA SER A 114 -0.59 0.00 -26.42
C SER A 114 0.39 0.06 -25.25
N ALA A 115 0.42 1.18 -24.50
CA ALA A 115 1.26 1.32 -23.32
C ALA A 115 0.66 0.56 -22.13
N ALA A 116 -0.67 0.56 -21.97
CA ALA A 116 -1.36 -0.15 -20.89
C ALA A 116 -1.00 -1.64 -20.85
N GLN A 117 -0.87 -2.29 -22.01
CA GLN A 117 -0.51 -3.71 -22.14
C GLN A 117 0.79 -4.13 -21.44
N THR A 118 1.69 -3.19 -21.20
CA THR A 118 2.99 -3.45 -20.55
C THR A 118 3.23 -2.61 -19.31
N SER A 119 2.24 -1.82 -18.90
CA SER A 119 2.34 -0.89 -17.79
C SER A 119 1.61 -1.43 -16.56
N SER A 120 2.05 -0.99 -15.37
CA SER A 120 1.40 -1.34 -14.11
C SER A 120 1.30 -0.15 -13.17
N LEU A 121 0.17 -0.09 -12.46
CA LEU A 121 -0.01 0.84 -11.35
C LEU A 121 0.34 0.14 -10.04
N HIS A 122 1.26 0.72 -9.28
CA HIS A 122 1.64 0.25 -7.96
C HIS A 122 0.97 1.12 -6.91
N LEU A 123 0.16 0.52 -6.05
CA LEU A 123 -0.46 1.19 -4.91
C LEU A 123 0.19 0.67 -3.62
N HIS A 124 0.45 1.58 -2.70
CA HIS A 124 1.02 1.25 -1.41
C HIS A 124 0.13 1.82 -0.32
N ALA A 125 -0.60 0.94 0.37
CA ALA A 125 -1.36 1.30 1.56
C ALA A 125 -0.55 0.93 2.80
N GLY A 126 -0.38 1.87 3.71
CA GLY A 126 0.40 1.68 4.93
C GLY A 126 -0.29 2.28 6.14
N LEU A 127 -0.13 1.61 7.29
CA LEU A 127 -0.48 2.16 8.60
C LEU A 127 0.72 2.85 9.22
N TYR A 128 0.49 4.03 9.76
CA TYR A 128 1.47 4.89 10.39
C TYR A 128 1.08 5.13 11.85
N GLU A 129 2.10 5.15 12.69
CA GLU A 129 2.03 5.57 14.08
C GLU A 129 1.80 7.10 14.16
N LYS A 130 1.36 7.59 15.33
CA LYS A 130 1.12 9.03 15.55
C LYS A 130 2.35 9.92 15.34
N ASN A 131 3.54 9.33 15.45
CA ASN A 131 4.82 10.00 15.22
C ASN A 131 5.22 10.03 13.72
N GLY A 132 4.36 9.54 12.82
CA GLY A 132 4.58 9.50 11.38
C GLY A 132 5.42 8.34 10.88
N PHE A 133 5.89 7.45 11.76
CA PHE A 133 6.63 6.26 11.34
C PHE A 133 5.67 5.14 10.92
N GLN A 134 6.02 4.40 9.87
CA GLN A 134 5.24 3.26 9.41
C GLN A 134 5.28 2.13 10.44
N THR A 135 4.13 1.51 10.70
CA THR A 135 4.01 0.37 11.61
C THR A 135 4.68 -0.88 11.03
N LEU A 136 5.21 -1.72 11.92
CA LEU A 136 5.73 -3.04 11.56
C LEU A 136 4.56 -4.01 11.35
N GLY A 137 4.02 -4.07 10.12
CA GLY A 137 3.04 -5.09 9.71
C GLY A 137 1.69 -4.58 9.18
N GLY A 138 1.54 -3.28 8.93
CA GLY A 138 0.31 -2.68 8.41
C GLY A 138 0.38 -2.31 6.92
N THR A 139 1.18 -3.04 6.14
CA THR A 139 1.52 -2.63 4.77
C THR A 139 0.97 -3.59 3.73
N VAL A 140 0.25 -3.03 2.77
CA VAL A 140 -0.26 -3.73 1.59
C VAL A 140 0.32 -3.06 0.34
N LYS A 141 1.08 -3.84 -0.44
CA LYS A 141 1.58 -3.44 -1.76
C LYS A 141 0.72 -4.11 -2.82
N MET A 142 0.08 -3.31 -3.65
CA MET A 142 -0.74 -3.79 -4.74
C MET A 142 -0.09 -3.44 -6.08
N GLN A 143 -0.17 -4.35 -7.04
CA GLN A 143 0.22 -4.13 -8.42
C GLN A 143 -1.00 -4.39 -9.31
N VAL A 144 -1.44 -3.36 -10.03
CA VAL A 144 -2.55 -3.43 -10.97
C VAL A 144 -1.95 -3.53 -12.38
N ILE A 145 -2.30 -4.59 -13.11
CA ILE A 145 -1.85 -4.82 -14.48
C ILE A 145 -2.81 -4.11 -15.44
N LEU A 146 -2.39 -2.99 -16.03
CA LEU A 146 -3.31 -2.10 -16.76
C LEU A 146 -3.82 -2.70 -18.08
N GLY A 147 -3.04 -3.58 -18.71
CA GLY A 147 -3.42 -4.25 -19.96
C GLY A 147 -4.70 -5.06 -19.87
N GLU A 148 -5.02 -5.58 -18.68
CA GLU A 148 -6.20 -6.39 -18.44
C GLU A 148 -7.47 -5.54 -18.25
N PHE A 149 -7.33 -4.26 -17.89
CA PHE A 149 -8.44 -3.31 -17.78
C PHE A 149 -8.73 -2.56 -19.08
N ALA A 150 -7.77 -2.57 -20.01
CA ALA A 150 -7.94 -2.04 -21.37
C ALA A 150 -8.93 -2.86 -22.20
N THR A 151 -9.02 -4.16 -21.92
CA THR A 151 -9.77 -5.14 -22.71
C THR A 151 -11.18 -5.39 -22.18
N GLU A 152 -11.50 -4.93 -20.95
CA GLU A 152 -12.87 -4.86 -20.44
C GLU A 152 -13.63 -3.77 -21.21
N LYS A 153 -14.05 -4.06 -22.45
CA LYS A 153 -15.05 -3.23 -23.13
C LYS A 153 -16.28 -3.17 -22.25
N THR A 154 -16.66 -1.97 -21.83
CA THR A 154 -17.99 -1.72 -21.29
C THR A 154 -18.97 -2.03 -22.42
N ASP A 155 -19.49 -3.26 -22.46
CA ASP A 155 -20.64 -3.62 -23.28
C ASP A 155 -21.76 -2.70 -22.81
N ASN A 156 -21.94 -1.57 -23.49
CA ASN A 156 -23.01 -0.64 -23.21
C ASN A 156 -24.31 -1.34 -23.68
N PRO A 157 -25.19 -1.81 -22.78
CA PRO A 157 -26.49 -2.24 -23.21
C PRO A 157 -27.32 -0.98 -23.48
N GLU A 158 -28.05 -0.99 -24.60
CA GLU A 158 -29.10 -0.02 -24.95
C GLU A 158 -28.67 1.17 -25.84
N GLU A 159 -28.47 0.89 -27.12
CA GLU A 159 -29.23 1.61 -28.16
C GLU A 159 -30.32 0.65 -28.68
N LYS A 160 -31.58 0.94 -28.35
CA LYS A 160 -32.78 0.38 -28.98
C LYS A 160 -33.70 1.51 -29.39
#